data_AF-A0AAU3NK87-F1
#
_entry.id   AF-A0AAU3NK87-F1
#
_cell.length_a   1.000
_cell.length_b   1.000
_cell.length_c   1.000
_cell.angle_alpha   90.00
_cell.angle_beta   90.00
_cell.angle_gamma   90.00
#
_symmetry.space_group_name_H-M   'P 1'
#
loop_
_entity.id
_entity.type
_entity.pdbx_description
1 polymer ?
#
loop_
_entity_poly.entity_id
_entity_poly.type
_entity_poly.pdbx_seq_one_letter_code
_entity_poly.pdbx_strand_id
1 'polypeptide(L)'
;MANPRSRIGRATLYKYFPDVESILVTWHQRRVNAHLQQLTEARDQAGTPDERLEAVLHACALITFERAAHERPAEFAALVHRDEHLAHAQQHLHGLVRDLIADAAKAGGIRDDIDPDELASYCLYALTAAGDLPSKDAVHRLVTVTLTGLRPTSTRPDPTGDVQAHHTSRVTGSPSAERRHGPRHGHQPTDS
;
A
#
# COMPACT_ATOMS: atom_id res chain seq x y z
N MET A 1 56.30 12.72 -20.27
CA MET A 1 55.10 13.00 -21.11
C MET A 1 53.96 13.38 -20.18
N ALA A 2 53.57 14.65 -20.15
CA ALA A 2 52.51 15.18 -19.28
C ALA A 2 51.21 15.33 -20.07
N ASN A 3 50.10 14.79 -19.53
CA ASN A 3 48.75 14.97 -20.07
C ASN A 3 48.06 16.12 -19.33
N PRO A 4 47.68 17.24 -19.98
CA PRO A 4 46.95 18.31 -19.32
C PRO A 4 45.46 17.94 -19.25
N ARG A 5 45.08 17.21 -18.20
CA ARG A 5 43.67 17.16 -17.77
C ARG A 5 43.30 18.55 -17.27
N SER A 6 42.43 19.22 -18.01
CA SER A 6 41.97 20.58 -17.76
C SER A 6 41.28 20.66 -16.39
N ARG A 7 42.05 21.04 -15.38
CA ARG A 7 41.55 21.50 -14.08
C ARG A 7 41.03 22.92 -14.27
N ILE A 8 39.89 23.05 -14.93
CA ILE A 8 39.17 24.32 -15.02
C ILE A 8 38.53 24.55 -13.66
N GLY A 9 38.93 25.63 -12.98
CA GLY A 9 38.36 26.00 -11.69
C GLY A 9 36.93 26.53 -11.83
N ARG A 10 36.09 26.30 -10.80
CA ARG A 10 34.67 26.73 -10.71
C ARG A 10 34.43 28.18 -11.15
N ALA A 11 35.36 29.09 -10.84
CA ALA A 11 35.27 30.51 -11.20
C ALA A 11 35.28 30.76 -12.73
N THR A 12 35.88 29.84 -13.49
CA THR A 12 35.93 29.93 -14.96
C THR A 12 34.65 29.38 -15.59
N LEU A 13 34.03 28.34 -15.01
CA LEU A 13 32.74 27.81 -15.50
C LEU A 13 31.61 28.83 -15.38
N TYR A 14 31.46 29.47 -14.21
CA TYR A 14 30.41 30.48 -13.99
C TYR A 14 30.57 31.74 -14.85
N LYS A 15 31.79 32.02 -15.33
CA LYS A 15 32.07 33.21 -16.15
C LYS A 15 31.58 33.07 -17.60
N TYR A 16 31.47 31.87 -18.15
CA TYR A 16 31.16 31.66 -19.57
C TYR A 16 29.75 31.14 -19.84
N PHE A 17 29.02 30.69 -18.82
CA PHE A 17 27.67 30.15 -19.00
C PHE A 17 26.71 30.58 -17.88
N PRO A 18 26.26 31.84 -17.88
CA PRO A 18 25.19 32.30 -16.97
C PRO A 18 23.86 31.53 -17.15
N ASP A 19 23.74 30.72 -18.21
CA ASP A 19 22.58 29.91 -18.56
C ASP A 19 22.65 28.44 -18.06
N VAL A 20 23.72 28.03 -17.36
CA VAL A 20 23.84 26.66 -16.84
C VAL A 20 22.74 26.34 -15.84
N GLU A 21 22.34 27.30 -15.01
CA GLU A 21 21.26 27.07 -14.04
C GLU A 21 19.91 26.86 -14.75
N SER A 22 19.59 27.66 -15.76
CA SER A 22 18.38 27.49 -16.58
C SER A 22 18.38 26.16 -17.34
N ILE A 23 19.53 25.75 -17.90
CA ILE A 23 19.68 24.46 -18.60
C ILE A 23 19.51 23.29 -17.63
N LEU A 24 20.12 23.36 -16.43
CA LEU A 24 19.98 22.34 -15.40
C LEU A 24 18.55 22.26 -14.88
N VAL A 25 17.86 23.38 -14.69
CA VAL A 25 16.44 23.44 -14.31
C VAL A 25 15.56 22.84 -15.40
N THR A 26 15.76 23.23 -16.65
CA THR A 26 14.99 22.71 -17.79
C THR A 26 15.20 21.20 -17.97
N TRP A 27 16.45 20.73 -17.80
CA TRP A 27 16.78 19.32 -17.84
C TRP A 27 16.16 18.55 -16.67
N HIS A 28 16.23 19.12 -15.45
CA HIS A 28 15.62 18.54 -14.26
C HIS A 28 14.09 18.46 -14.40
N GLN A 29 13.45 19.53 -14.88
CA GLN A 29 12.01 19.55 -15.12
C GLN A 29 11.59 18.52 -16.18
N ARG A 30 12.35 18.40 -17.27
CA ARG A 30 12.12 17.35 -18.27
C ARG A 30 12.26 15.95 -17.68
N ARG A 31 13.25 15.74 -16.80
CA ARG A 31 13.48 14.46 -16.13
C ARG A 31 12.39 14.11 -15.11
N VAL A 32 11.92 15.09 -14.32
CA VAL A 32 10.77 14.92 -13.40
C VAL A 32 9.49 14.63 -14.19
N ASN A 33 9.22 15.39 -15.26
CA ASN A 33 8.05 15.15 -16.11
C ASN A 33 8.09 13.78 -16.78
N ALA A 34 9.26 13.33 -17.25
CA ALA A 34 9.43 11.99 -17.80
C ALA A 34 9.12 10.90 -16.77
N HIS A 35 9.55 11.08 -15.52
CA HIS A 35 9.22 10.15 -14.43
C HIS A 35 7.72 10.16 -14.10
N LEU A 36 7.08 11.32 -14.03
CA LEU A 36 5.63 11.39 -13.82
C LEU A 36 4.84 10.75 -14.97
N GLN A 37 5.31 10.91 -16.19
CA GLN A 37 4.73 10.24 -17.37
C GLN A 37 4.89 8.72 -17.27
N GLN A 38 6.08 8.22 -16.90
CA GLN A 38 6.31 6.79 -16.67
C GLN A 38 5.37 6.20 -15.61
N LEU A 39 5.11 6.94 -14.53
CA LEU A 39 4.17 6.51 -13.48
C LEU A 39 2.72 6.49 -13.98
N THR A 40 2.35 7.49 -14.80
CA THR A 40 1.02 7.57 -15.42
C THR A 40 0.80 6.42 -16.40
N GLU A 41 1.79 6.14 -17.25
CA GLU A 41 1.77 5.00 -18.19
C GLU A 41 1.68 3.66 -17.43
N ALA A 42 2.47 3.48 -16.37
CA ALA A 42 2.41 2.27 -15.55
C ALA A 42 1.02 2.03 -14.93
N ARG A 43 0.37 3.10 -14.45
CA ARG A 43 -1.02 3.05 -13.98
C ARG A 43 -1.99 2.71 -15.11
N ASP A 44 -1.87 3.36 -16.25
CA ASP A 44 -2.86 3.23 -17.33
C ASP A 44 -2.81 1.87 -18.04
N GLN A 45 -1.68 1.15 -17.96
CA GLN A 45 -1.51 -0.20 -18.49
C GLN A 45 -2.08 -1.31 -17.59
N ALA A 46 -2.36 -1.02 -16.31
CA ALA A 46 -2.83 -2.01 -15.35
C ALA A 46 -4.37 -2.05 -15.24
N GLY A 47 -4.91 -3.28 -15.17
CA GLY A 47 -6.35 -3.53 -15.26
C GLY A 47 -7.08 -3.31 -13.94
N THR A 48 -6.57 -3.88 -12.86
CA THR A 48 -7.16 -3.81 -11.51
C THR A 48 -6.50 -2.74 -10.64
N PRO A 49 -7.19 -2.21 -9.61
CA PRO A 49 -6.60 -1.26 -8.67
C PRO A 49 -5.30 -1.75 -8.02
N ASP A 50 -5.23 -3.04 -7.69
CA ASP A 50 -4.05 -3.66 -7.08
C ASP A 50 -2.87 -3.71 -8.05
N GLU A 51 -3.10 -4.12 -9.30
CA GLU A 51 -2.07 -4.12 -10.35
C GLU A 51 -1.56 -2.71 -10.64
N ARG A 52 -2.43 -1.69 -10.57
CA ARG A 52 -2.05 -0.28 -10.75
C ARG A 52 -1.12 0.20 -9.65
N LEU A 53 -1.47 -0.11 -8.40
CA LEU A 53 -0.63 0.20 -7.25
C LEU A 53 0.72 -0.50 -7.35
N GLU A 54 0.73 -1.80 -7.67
CA GLU A 54 1.96 -2.58 -7.86
C GLU A 54 2.84 -1.98 -8.96
N ALA A 55 2.28 -1.67 -10.13
CA ALA A 55 3.01 -1.10 -11.25
C ALA A 55 3.66 0.25 -10.90
N VAL A 56 2.91 1.12 -10.20
CA VAL A 56 3.41 2.44 -9.77
C VAL A 56 4.52 2.30 -8.73
N LEU A 57 4.35 1.45 -7.70
CA LEU A 57 5.39 1.24 -6.69
C LEU A 57 6.67 0.63 -7.29
N HIS A 58 6.53 -0.29 -8.26
CA HIS A 58 7.67 -0.81 -9.00
C HIS A 58 8.41 0.27 -9.78
N ALA A 59 7.68 1.10 -10.52
CA ALA A 59 8.27 2.20 -11.27
C ALA A 59 8.97 3.22 -10.36
N CYS A 60 8.37 3.60 -9.23
CA CYS A 60 8.99 4.47 -8.23
C CYS A 60 10.32 3.90 -7.70
N ALA A 61 10.35 2.61 -7.37
CA ALA A 61 11.52 1.94 -6.82
C ALA A 61 12.66 1.86 -7.86
N LEU A 62 12.33 1.54 -9.12
CA LEU A 62 13.31 1.50 -10.22
C LEU A 62 13.87 2.89 -10.53
N ILE A 63 13.03 3.92 -10.57
CA ILE A 63 13.48 5.31 -10.75
C ILE A 63 14.46 5.70 -9.63
N THR A 64 14.16 5.35 -8.39
CA THR A 64 15.03 5.64 -7.24
C THR A 64 16.39 4.94 -7.35
N PHE A 65 16.38 3.65 -7.69
CA PHE A 65 17.59 2.87 -7.94
C PHE A 65 18.44 3.44 -9.09
N GLU A 66 17.81 3.78 -10.21
CA GLU A 66 18.51 4.32 -11.38
C GLU A 66 19.07 5.73 -11.12
N ARG A 67 18.36 6.56 -10.36
CA ARG A 67 18.89 7.87 -9.95
C ARG A 67 20.18 7.74 -9.15
N ALA A 68 20.20 6.87 -8.15
CA ALA A 68 21.37 6.65 -7.31
C ALA A 68 22.58 6.09 -8.10
N ALA A 69 22.33 5.21 -9.07
CA ALA A 69 23.38 4.65 -9.92
C ALA A 69 24.05 5.69 -10.85
N HIS A 70 23.32 6.73 -11.27
CA HIS A 70 23.81 7.73 -12.23
C HIS A 70 24.22 9.06 -11.59
N GLU A 71 23.84 9.34 -10.35
CA GLU A 71 24.14 10.58 -9.63
C GLU A 71 25.42 10.45 -8.78
N ARG A 72 26.60 10.61 -9.39
CA ARG A 72 27.87 10.79 -8.64
C ARG A 72 27.91 12.19 -7.97
N PRO A 73 28.42 12.32 -6.72
CA PRO A 73 28.21 13.48 -5.86
C PRO A 73 29.14 14.69 -6.16
N ALA A 74 29.42 15.00 -7.42
CA ALA A 74 30.40 16.04 -7.75
C ALA A 74 29.84 17.46 -7.88
N GLU A 75 28.60 17.68 -8.31
CA GLU A 75 28.21 19.05 -8.72
C GLU A 75 26.73 19.38 -8.49
N PHE A 76 26.29 19.49 -7.23
CA PHE A 76 24.92 19.93 -6.97
C PHE A 76 24.74 20.81 -5.70
N ALA A 77 25.78 21.56 -5.33
CA ALA A 77 25.71 22.57 -4.27
C ALA A 77 24.88 23.83 -4.62
N ALA A 78 24.31 23.92 -5.81
CA ALA A 78 23.46 25.04 -6.22
C ALA A 78 21.94 24.77 -6.01
N LEU A 79 21.56 23.59 -5.48
CA LEU A 79 20.15 23.15 -5.35
C LEU A 79 19.30 23.85 -4.29
N VAL A 80 19.86 24.79 -3.53
CA VAL A 80 19.20 25.27 -2.29
C VAL A 80 18.03 26.23 -2.56
N HIS A 81 17.85 26.78 -3.76
CA HIS A 81 16.61 27.50 -4.16
C HIS A 81 15.57 26.59 -4.86
N ARG A 82 15.76 25.26 -4.82
CA ARG A 82 15.07 24.27 -5.65
C ARG A 82 14.10 23.38 -4.85
N ASP A 83 13.79 23.77 -3.60
CA ASP A 83 12.91 23.04 -2.68
C ASP A 83 11.43 23.13 -3.07
N GLU A 84 10.94 24.22 -3.67
CA GLU A 84 9.51 24.38 -3.96
C GLU A 84 9.01 23.44 -5.08
N HIS A 85 9.75 23.34 -6.19
CA HIS A 85 9.41 22.42 -7.28
C HIS A 85 9.54 20.95 -6.87
N LEU A 86 10.55 20.64 -6.05
CA LEU A 86 10.74 19.29 -5.52
C LEU A 86 9.60 18.92 -4.55
N ALA A 87 9.24 19.84 -3.65
CA ALA A 87 8.12 19.66 -2.74
C ALA A 87 6.80 19.45 -3.48
N HIS A 88 6.54 20.21 -4.55
CA HIS A 88 5.33 20.04 -5.35
C HIS A 88 5.27 18.68 -6.06
N ALA A 89 6.39 18.23 -6.65
CA ALA A 89 6.46 16.91 -7.28
C ALA A 89 6.30 15.77 -6.27
N GLN A 90 6.88 15.92 -5.06
CA GLN A 90 6.72 14.97 -3.96
C GLN A 90 5.27 14.91 -3.47
N GLN A 91 4.60 16.06 -3.33
CA GLN A 91 3.18 16.12 -2.98
C GLN A 91 2.30 15.46 -4.03
N HIS A 92 2.59 15.68 -5.32
CA HIS A 92 1.83 15.06 -6.40
C HIS A 92 2.00 13.54 -6.43
N LEU A 93 3.24 13.05 -6.23
CA LEU A 93 3.52 11.62 -6.12
C LEU A 93 2.82 10.99 -4.91
N HIS A 94 2.87 11.66 -3.75
CA HIS A 94 2.19 11.21 -2.55
C HIS A 94 0.67 11.11 -2.76
N GLY A 95 0.05 12.14 -3.34
CA GLY A 95 -1.38 12.13 -3.67
C GLY A 95 -1.76 11.00 -4.63
N LEU A 96 -0.96 10.76 -5.68
CA LEU A 96 -1.18 9.65 -6.61
C LEU A 96 -1.17 8.29 -5.89
N VAL A 97 -0.15 8.05 -5.05
CA VAL A 97 -0.02 6.79 -4.32
C VAL A 97 -1.16 6.61 -3.31
N ARG A 98 -1.53 7.67 -2.59
CA ARG A 98 -2.69 7.67 -1.68
C ARG A 98 -3.98 7.28 -2.40
N ASP A 99 -4.25 7.87 -3.55
CA ASP A 99 -5.48 7.60 -4.30
C ASP A 99 -5.53 6.15 -4.80
N LEU A 100 -4.39 5.60 -5.25
CA LEU A 100 -4.27 4.19 -5.63
C LEU A 100 -4.49 3.24 -4.45
N ILE A 101 -3.94 3.57 -3.28
CA ILE A 101 -4.16 2.83 -2.04
C ILE A 101 -5.64 2.86 -1.67
N ALA A 102 -6.28 4.04 -1.68
CA ALA A 102 -7.70 4.16 -1.37
C ALA A 102 -8.58 3.32 -2.32
N ASP A 103 -8.25 3.26 -3.61
CA ASP A 103 -8.99 2.48 -4.59
C ASP A 103 -8.75 0.96 -4.45
N ALA A 104 -7.51 0.54 -4.16
CA ALA A 104 -7.18 -0.84 -3.84
C ALA A 104 -7.86 -1.33 -2.54
N ALA A 105 -7.95 -0.47 -1.52
CA ALA A 105 -8.63 -0.77 -0.27
C ALA A 105 -10.14 -0.95 -0.48
N LYS A 106 -10.78 -0.06 -1.26
CA LYS A 106 -12.20 -0.20 -1.65
C LYS A 106 -12.46 -1.49 -2.44
N ALA A 107 -11.50 -1.95 -3.23
CA ALA A 107 -11.58 -3.21 -3.95
C ALA A 107 -11.33 -4.44 -3.06
N GLY A 108 -10.91 -4.24 -1.80
CA GLY A 108 -10.58 -5.30 -0.84
C GLY A 108 -9.23 -5.97 -1.09
N GLY A 109 -8.40 -5.42 -1.98
CA GLY A 109 -7.11 -5.98 -2.35
C GLY A 109 -5.98 -5.62 -1.38
N ILE A 110 -6.16 -4.57 -0.59
CA ILE A 110 -5.26 -4.17 0.50
C ILE A 110 -6.04 -3.88 1.79
N ARG A 111 -5.30 -3.78 2.90
CA ARG A 111 -5.83 -3.45 4.23
C ARG A 111 -6.54 -2.10 4.27
N ASP A 112 -7.59 -2.02 5.07
CA ASP A 112 -8.44 -0.83 5.26
C ASP A 112 -8.43 -0.31 6.71
N ASP A 113 -7.63 -0.92 7.59
CA ASP A 113 -7.49 -0.57 9.00
C ASP A 113 -6.50 0.58 9.27
N ILE A 114 -5.77 1.04 8.24
CA ILE A 114 -4.81 2.15 8.29
C ILE A 114 -5.20 3.20 7.26
N ASP A 115 -5.03 4.47 7.62
CA ASP A 115 -5.31 5.59 6.74
C ASP A 115 -4.47 5.54 5.43
N PRO A 116 -5.07 5.76 4.25
CA PRO A 116 -4.36 5.76 2.98
C PRO A 116 -3.17 6.74 2.91
N ASP A 117 -3.24 7.90 3.57
CA ASP A 117 -2.15 8.88 3.62
C ASP A 117 -0.94 8.34 4.43
N GLU A 118 -1.21 7.59 5.50
CA GLU A 118 -0.18 6.92 6.30
C GLU A 118 0.49 5.80 5.49
N LEU A 119 -0.30 4.96 4.81
CA LEU A 119 0.21 3.89 3.96
C LEU A 119 1.01 4.44 2.77
N ALA A 120 0.58 5.55 2.16
CA ALA A 120 1.31 6.22 1.09
C ALA A 120 2.68 6.71 1.57
N SER A 121 2.71 7.35 2.74
CA SER A 121 3.96 7.79 3.37
C SER A 121 4.88 6.62 3.66
N TYR A 122 4.37 5.56 4.28
CA TYR A 122 5.09 4.31 4.54
C TYR A 122 5.72 3.73 3.26
N CYS A 123 4.93 3.59 2.19
CA CYS A 123 5.42 3.04 0.93
C CYS A 123 6.55 3.88 0.35
N LEU A 124 6.35 5.20 0.25
CA LEU A 124 7.35 6.09 -0.33
C LEU A 124 8.64 6.11 0.49
N TYR A 125 8.55 6.14 1.82
CA TYR A 125 9.73 6.04 2.68
C TYR A 125 10.45 4.70 2.53
N ALA A 126 9.73 3.58 2.49
CA ALA A 126 10.32 2.26 2.29
C ALA A 126 11.06 2.18 0.94
N LEU A 127 10.50 2.75 -0.13
CA LEU A 127 11.11 2.73 -1.46
C LEU A 127 12.35 3.62 -1.61
N THR A 128 12.60 4.57 -0.69
CA THR A 128 13.86 5.34 -0.70
C THR A 128 15.08 4.42 -0.57
N ALA A 129 14.94 3.29 0.14
CA ALA A 129 16.00 2.31 0.31
C ALA A 129 16.46 1.68 -1.01
N ALA A 130 15.64 1.74 -2.08
CA ALA A 130 16.01 1.23 -3.40
C ALA A 130 17.28 1.88 -3.96
N GLY A 131 17.59 3.13 -3.57
CA GLY A 131 18.79 3.83 -4.03
C GLY A 131 20.10 3.18 -3.57
N ASP A 132 20.08 2.46 -2.45
CA ASP A 132 21.27 1.84 -1.85
C ASP A 132 21.39 0.34 -2.15
N LEU A 133 20.43 -0.21 -2.92
CA LEU A 133 20.41 -1.64 -3.20
C LEU A 133 21.43 -2.04 -4.27
N PRO A 134 21.96 -3.28 -4.22
CA PRO A 134 23.03 -3.70 -5.12
C PRO A 134 22.54 -4.13 -6.52
N SER A 135 21.22 -4.33 -6.72
CA SER A 135 20.68 -4.84 -7.99
C SER A 135 19.19 -4.56 -8.16
N LYS A 136 18.72 -4.64 -9.43
CA LYS A 136 17.28 -4.58 -9.76
C LYS A 136 16.48 -5.70 -9.07
N ASP A 137 17.03 -6.90 -8.96
CA ASP A 137 16.38 -7.99 -8.22
C ASP A 137 16.16 -7.66 -6.74
N ALA A 138 17.11 -6.94 -6.11
CA ALA A 138 16.94 -6.48 -4.74
C ALA A 138 15.82 -5.43 -4.64
N VAL A 139 15.71 -4.54 -5.63
CA VAL A 139 14.59 -3.59 -5.74
C VAL A 139 13.25 -4.31 -5.87
N HIS A 140 13.16 -5.34 -6.71
CA HIS A 140 11.93 -6.12 -6.84
C HIS A 140 11.53 -6.77 -5.51
N ARG A 141 12.49 -7.36 -4.78
CA ARG A 141 12.22 -7.92 -3.43
C ARG A 141 11.76 -6.87 -2.43
N LEU A 142 12.34 -5.67 -2.45
CA LEU A 142 11.90 -4.57 -1.59
C LEU A 142 10.43 -4.23 -1.87
N VAL A 143 10.06 -4.06 -3.14
CA VAL A 143 8.67 -3.77 -3.54
C VAL A 143 7.74 -4.89 -3.10
N THR A 144 8.11 -6.16 -3.30
CA THR A 144 7.33 -7.31 -2.83
C THR A 144 7.10 -7.29 -1.32
N VAL A 145 8.11 -6.97 -0.53
CA VAL A 145 7.97 -6.86 0.93
C VAL A 145 7.04 -5.72 1.31
N THR A 146 7.19 -4.55 0.68
CA THR A 146 6.31 -3.40 0.89
C THR A 146 4.85 -3.75 0.59
N LEU A 147 4.57 -4.35 -0.58
CA LEU A 147 3.23 -4.79 -0.98
C LEU A 147 2.67 -5.88 -0.05
N THR A 148 3.52 -6.80 0.42
CA THR A 148 3.11 -7.82 1.39
C THR A 148 2.61 -7.19 2.70
N GLY A 149 3.20 -6.07 3.12
CA GLY A 149 2.76 -5.30 4.29
C GLY A 149 1.41 -4.58 4.12
N LEU A 150 0.94 -4.44 2.87
CA LEU A 150 -0.37 -3.84 2.56
C LEU A 150 -1.49 -4.88 2.47
N ARG A 151 -1.18 -6.18 2.50
CA ARG A 151 -2.19 -7.23 2.32
C ARG A 151 -3.32 -7.10 3.34
N PRO A 152 -4.57 -7.44 2.97
CA PRO A 152 -5.72 -7.33 3.85
C PRO A 152 -5.46 -8.05 5.17
N THR A 153 -5.65 -7.34 6.28
CA THR A 153 -5.71 -7.99 7.58
C THR A 153 -6.99 -8.80 7.59
N SER A 154 -6.89 -10.12 7.71
CA SER A 154 -8.07 -10.95 7.95
C SER A 154 -8.64 -10.53 9.30
N THR A 155 -9.59 -9.59 9.28
CA THR A 155 -10.42 -9.28 10.44
C THR A 155 -11.15 -10.58 10.75
N ARG A 156 -10.64 -11.32 11.74
CA ARG A 156 -11.31 -12.53 12.24
C ARG A 156 -12.74 -12.11 12.60
N PRO A 157 -13.78 -12.68 11.97
CA PRO A 157 -15.15 -12.38 12.37
C PRO A 157 -15.26 -12.71 13.86
N ASP A 158 -15.70 -11.72 14.63
CA ASP A 158 -15.99 -11.89 16.05
C ASP A 158 -17.00 -13.02 16.20
N PRO A 159 -16.69 -14.14 16.90
CA PRO A 159 -17.66 -15.22 17.11
C PRO A 159 -18.76 -14.85 18.12
N THR A 160 -18.96 -13.57 18.44
CA THR A 160 -19.81 -13.12 19.53
C THR A 160 -20.97 -12.25 19.05
N GLY A 161 -21.68 -12.71 18.01
CA GLY A 161 -22.89 -12.07 17.50
C GLY A 161 -24.20 -12.83 17.71
N ASP A 162 -24.16 -14.14 17.95
CA ASP A 162 -25.35 -14.97 18.06
C ASP A 162 -25.35 -15.81 19.34
N VAL A 163 -25.59 -15.16 20.49
CA VAL A 163 -26.20 -15.87 21.63
C VAL A 163 -27.70 -15.95 21.35
N GLN A 164 -28.04 -16.98 20.58
CA GLN A 164 -29.31 -17.69 20.48
C GLN A 164 -30.26 -17.39 21.67
N ALA A 165 -31.15 -16.41 21.51
CA ALA A 165 -32.30 -16.19 22.38
C ALA A 165 -33.36 -17.27 22.11
N HIS A 166 -33.11 -18.51 22.58
CA HIS A 166 -34.07 -19.61 22.55
C HIS A 166 -34.23 -20.27 23.92
N HIS A 167 -34.74 -19.50 24.89
CA HIS A 167 -35.38 -19.99 26.12
C HIS A 167 -36.02 -18.75 26.76
N THR A 168 -37.32 -18.54 26.96
CA THR A 168 -38.48 -19.41 27.18
C THR A 168 -39.70 -18.51 27.10
N SER A 169 -40.72 -18.89 26.32
CA SER A 169 -42.10 -18.61 26.72
C SER A 169 -43.08 -19.50 25.97
N ARG A 170 -43.58 -20.53 26.66
CA ARG A 170 -44.95 -21.01 26.41
C ARG A 170 -45.54 -21.61 27.69
N VAL A 171 -46.41 -20.81 28.27
CA VAL A 171 -47.46 -21.18 29.21
C VAL A 171 -48.49 -22.05 28.48
N THR A 172 -48.85 -23.23 29.04
CA THR A 172 -50.22 -23.72 29.35
C THR A 172 -50.29 -25.24 29.52
N GLY A 173 -50.90 -25.71 30.62
CA GLY A 173 -51.66 -26.96 30.66
C GLY A 173 -51.08 -28.16 31.44
N SER A 174 -51.35 -28.25 32.75
CA SER A 174 -51.65 -29.53 33.42
C SER A 174 -53.17 -29.80 33.34
N PRO A 175 -53.74 -31.00 33.63
CA PRO A 175 -53.14 -32.21 34.21
C PRO A 175 -53.55 -33.53 33.50
N SER A 176 -52.74 -34.61 33.59
CA SER A 176 -53.23 -36.00 33.50
C SER A 176 -52.14 -37.00 33.85
N ALA A 177 -52.08 -37.40 35.12
CA ALA A 177 -51.55 -38.69 35.52
C ALA A 177 -52.01 -38.95 36.96
N GLU A 178 -52.90 -39.94 37.15
CA GLU A 178 -52.74 -40.98 38.17
C GLU A 178 -54.00 -41.84 38.27
N ARG A 179 -53.99 -42.95 37.53
CA ARG A 179 -54.56 -44.21 38.01
C ARG A 179 -53.70 -45.33 37.45
N ARG A 180 -53.09 -46.11 38.34
CA ARG A 180 -53.46 -47.52 38.56
C ARG A 180 -52.52 -48.17 39.57
N HIS A 181 -52.99 -48.19 40.81
CA HIS A 181 -52.70 -49.21 41.81
C HIS A 181 -53.53 -50.45 41.43
N GLY A 182 -52.91 -51.62 41.27
CA GLY A 182 -53.61 -52.92 41.26
C GLY A 182 -53.44 -53.63 42.61
N PRO A 183 -53.90 -54.88 42.77
CA PRO A 183 -55.21 -55.41 42.44
C PRO A 183 -55.90 -55.99 43.70
N ARG A 184 -57.23 -56.01 43.78
CA ARG A 184 -57.95 -56.89 44.72
C ARG A 184 -59.28 -57.38 44.16
N HIS A 185 -59.35 -58.71 44.10
CA HIS A 185 -60.47 -59.64 44.30
C HIS A 185 -61.88 -59.28 43.79
N GLY A 186 -62.44 -60.24 43.04
CA GLY A 186 -63.78 -60.74 43.37
C GLY A 186 -64.70 -60.98 42.19
N HIS A 187 -65.02 -62.27 42.01
CA HIS A 187 -66.32 -62.79 41.62
C HIS A 187 -66.83 -62.58 40.17
N GLN A 188 -66.89 -63.71 39.47
CA GLN A 188 -67.70 -63.93 38.27
C GLN A 188 -68.74 -65.00 38.65
N PRO A 189 -70.05 -64.78 38.45
CA PRO A 189 -70.99 -65.86 38.30
C PRO A 189 -71.24 -66.17 36.82
N THR A 190 -71.48 -67.45 36.60
CA THR A 190 -72.00 -68.12 35.41
C THR A 190 -73.33 -67.52 34.94
N ASP A 191 -73.60 -67.49 33.65
CA ASP A 191 -74.36 -68.54 32.93
C ASP A 191 -75.02 -68.00 31.63
N SER A 192 -75.30 -68.96 30.73
CA SER A 192 -76.16 -68.91 29.52
C SER A 192 -75.59 -68.33 28.22
#